data_AF-A0A9D1ZGL0-F1
#
_entry.id   AF-A0A9D1ZGL0-F1
#
_cell.length_a   1.000
_cell.length_b   1.000
_cell.length_c   1.000
_cell.angle_alpha   90.00
_cell.angle_beta   90.00
_cell.angle_gamma   90.00
#
_symmetry.space_group_name_H-M   'P 1'
#
loop_
_entity.id
_entity.type
_entity.pdbx_description
1 polymer ?
#
loop_
_entity_poly.entity_id
_entity_poly.type
_entity_poly.pdbx_seq_one_letter_code
_entity_poly.pdbx_strand_id
1 'polypeptide(L)'
;MRYLMCYDVHDSEEHPEVYTRIKDTLTEKFKLFVKCTESVYLFETKKMNLDILKLLIRLDLNFIPNLEFHVFQLTDKLDMEANLKYCNALLERNALHRDADTADR
;
A
#
# COMPACT_ATOMS: atom_id res chain seq x y z
N MET A 1 -3.22 -11.29 12.96
CA MET A 1 -4.29 -10.82 12.06
C MET A 1 -3.65 -10.38 10.77
N ARG A 2 -4.13 -10.90 9.63
CA ARG A 2 -3.54 -10.63 8.32
C ARG A 2 -4.14 -9.36 7.74
N TYR A 3 -3.31 -8.59 7.03
CA TYR A 3 -3.70 -7.35 6.38
C TYR A 3 -3.13 -7.31 4.98
N LEU A 4 -3.97 -6.89 4.04
CA LEU A 4 -3.55 -6.56 2.68
C LEU A 4 -3.43 -5.04 2.59
N MET A 5 -2.28 -4.55 2.14
CA MET A 5 -2.08 -3.13 1.88
C MET A 5 -1.78 -2.95 0.40
N CYS A 6 -2.53 -2.06 -0.25
CA CYS A 6 -2.17 -1.53 -1.56
C CYS A 6 -1.80 -0.06 -1.43
N TYR A 7 -0.84 0.40 -2.22
CA TYR A 7 -0.43 1.78 -2.23
C TYR A 7 -0.12 2.25 -3.65
N ASP A 8 -0.44 3.51 -3.93
CA ASP A 8 -0.10 4.19 -5.17
C ASP A 8 0.83 5.36 -4.84
N VAL A 9 1.93 5.44 -5.56
CA VAL A 9 2.86 6.58 -5.50
C VAL A 9 2.58 7.37 -6.76
N HIS A 10 1.93 8.52 -6.64
CA HIS A 10 1.95 9.48 -7.76
C HIS A 10 3.39 9.94 -7.97
N ASP A 11 3.81 10.05 -9.24
CA ASP A 11 5.19 10.35 -9.63
C ASP A 11 6.22 9.29 -9.21
N SER A 12 5.84 8.01 -9.28
CA SER A 12 6.70 6.86 -8.97
C SER A 12 8.04 6.81 -9.70
N GLU A 13 8.14 7.43 -10.87
CA GLU A 13 9.37 7.52 -11.66
C GLU A 13 10.38 8.49 -11.03
N GLU A 14 9.92 9.48 -10.25
CA GLU A 14 10.77 10.46 -9.59
C GLU A 14 11.31 9.95 -8.25
N HIS A 15 10.69 8.93 -7.65
CA HIS A 15 10.99 8.45 -6.30
C HIS A 15 11.03 6.91 -6.15
N PRO A 16 11.88 6.19 -6.92
CA PRO A 16 11.98 4.72 -6.83
C PRO A 16 12.39 4.20 -5.44
N GLU A 17 13.09 5.01 -4.63
CA GLU A 17 13.48 4.71 -3.26
C GLU A 17 12.28 4.48 -2.33
N VAL A 18 11.11 5.00 -2.68
CA VAL A 18 9.87 4.86 -1.89
C VAL A 18 9.44 3.41 -1.81
N TYR A 19 9.46 2.69 -2.93
CA TYR A 19 9.07 1.28 -2.98
C TYR A 19 9.94 0.41 -2.06
N THR A 20 11.25 0.64 -2.10
CA THR A 20 12.21 -0.05 -1.25
C THR A 20 11.95 0.27 0.22
N ARG A 21 11.73 1.55 0.54
CA ARG A 21 11.51 2.00 1.92
C ARG A 21 10.20 1.50 2.52
N ILE A 22 9.13 1.43 1.73
CA ILE A 22 7.85 0.82 2.16
C ILE A 22 8.08 -0.66 2.47
N LYS A 23 8.72 -1.39 1.56
CA LYS A 23 9.04 -2.81 1.75
C LYS A 23 9.88 -3.03 3.01
N ASP A 24 10.92 -2.24 3.22
CA ASP A 24 11.80 -2.35 4.38
C ASP A 24 11.06 -2.03 5.68
N THR A 25 10.24 -0.98 5.68
CA THR A 25 9.42 -0.62 6.84
C THR A 25 8.44 -1.74 7.19
N LEU A 26 7.79 -2.32 6.18
CA LEU A 26 6.88 -3.44 6.39
C LEU A 26 7.62 -4.67 6.91
N THR A 27 8.83 -4.95 6.41
CA THR A 27 9.64 -6.09 6.83
C THR A 27 10.21 -5.91 8.24
N GLU A 28 10.60 -4.69 8.62
CA GLU A 28 11.13 -4.36 9.95
C GLU A 28 10.03 -4.41 11.02
N LYS A 29 8.83 -3.87 10.72
CA LYS A 29 7.75 -3.71 11.70
C LYS A 29 6.75 -4.84 11.72
N PHE A 30 6.55 -5.49 10.59
CA PHE A 30 5.58 -6.55 10.44
C PHE A 30 6.26 -7.82 9.94
N LYS A 31 5.61 -8.94 10.23
CA LYS A 31 5.95 -10.16 9.52
C LYS A 31 5.34 -10.04 8.12
N LEU A 32 6.11 -9.54 7.15
CA LEU A 32 5.71 -9.54 5.75
C LEU A 32 5.60 -10.99 5.27
N PHE A 33 4.45 -11.35 4.71
CA PHE A 33 4.19 -12.71 4.22
C PHE A 33 4.50 -12.83 2.74
N VAL A 34 3.94 -11.93 1.94
CA VAL A 34 4.01 -12.01 0.48
C VAL A 34 3.99 -10.59 -0.10
N LYS A 35 4.89 -10.33 -1.06
CA LYS A 35 4.72 -9.25 -2.04
C LYS A 35 3.79 -9.81 -3.12
N CYS A 36 2.54 -9.36 -3.15
CA CYS A 36 1.54 -9.85 -4.10
C CYS A 36 1.77 -9.21 -5.47
N THR A 37 2.10 -7.92 -5.50
CA THR A 37 2.52 -7.15 -6.68
C THR A 37 3.55 -6.10 -6.25
N GLU A 38 4.05 -5.28 -7.19
CA GLU A 38 4.88 -4.10 -6.90
C GLU A 38 4.31 -3.22 -5.78
N SER A 39 2.99 -3.00 -5.83
CA SER A 39 2.24 -2.04 -5.02
C SER A 39 1.31 -2.68 -3.99
N VAL A 40 1.33 -4.01 -3.85
CA VAL A 40 0.43 -4.75 -2.94
C VAL A 40 1.21 -5.70 -2.06
N TYR A 41 1.08 -5.53 -0.74
CA TYR A 41 1.76 -6.33 0.27
C TYR A 41 0.78 -6.99 1.23
N LEU A 42 1.04 -8.25 1.55
CA LEU A 42 0.36 -9.00 2.59
C LEU A 42 1.27 -9.10 3.82
N PHE A 43 0.80 -8.63 4.98
CA PHE A 43 1.55 -8.72 6.23
C PHE A 43 0.65 -9.12 7.41
N GLU A 44 1.26 -9.52 8.53
CA GLU A 44 0.52 -9.79 9.77
C GLU A 44 0.99 -8.89 10.91
N THR A 45 0.04 -8.41 11.71
CA THR A 45 0.30 -7.80 13.01
C THR A 45 -0.62 -8.35 14.09
N LYS A 46 -0.16 -8.24 15.34
CA LYS A 46 -0.90 -8.60 16.57
C LYS A 46 -1.63 -7.42 17.20
N LYS A 47 -1.27 -6.16 16.89
CA LYS A 47 -1.88 -4.96 17.48
C LYS A 47 -2.44 -4.04 16.38
N MET A 48 -3.75 -3.80 16.46
CA MET A 48 -4.60 -3.31 15.36
C MET A 48 -4.31 -1.86 14.94
N ASN A 49 -4.55 -0.89 15.82
CA ASN A 49 -4.62 0.51 15.39
C ASN A 49 -3.30 1.27 15.56
N LEU A 50 -2.55 0.99 16.63
CA LEU A 50 -1.35 1.78 16.91
C LEU A 50 -0.22 1.46 15.94
N ASP A 51 -0.08 0.22 15.49
CA ASP A 51 1.01 -0.17 14.60
C ASP A 51 0.73 0.24 13.15
N ILE A 52 -0.53 0.18 12.71
CA ILE A 52 -0.95 0.76 11.42
C ILE A 52 -0.83 2.28 11.49
N LEU A 53 -1.34 2.96 12.53
CA LEU A 53 -1.18 4.41 12.69
C LEU A 53 0.30 4.82 12.73
N LYS A 54 1.17 4.05 13.41
CA LYS A 54 2.62 4.27 13.39
C LYS A 54 3.23 4.02 12.02
N LEU A 55 2.75 3.02 11.27
CA LEU A 55 3.14 2.82 9.87
C LEU A 55 2.76 4.06 9.06
N LEU A 56 1.53 4.56 9.19
CA LEU A 56 1.06 5.74 8.47
C LEU A 56 1.92 6.95 8.82
N ILE A 57 2.09 7.22 10.12
CA ILE A 57 2.95 8.30 10.62
C ILE A 57 4.39 8.15 10.11
N ARG A 58 4.95 6.94 10.03
CA ARG A 58 6.33 6.74 9.58
C ARG A 58 6.49 6.82 8.06
N LEU A 59 5.45 6.52 7.30
CA LEU A 59 5.43 6.73 5.85
C LEU A 59 5.14 8.21 5.50
N ASP A 60 4.26 8.86 6.26
CA ASP A 60 3.82 10.25 6.10
C ASP A 60 4.87 11.27 6.61
N LEU A 61 5.47 11.06 7.79
CA LEU A 61 6.57 11.91 8.31
C LEU A 61 7.84 11.87 7.46
N ASN A 62 7.95 10.93 6.51
CA ASN A 62 9.08 10.85 5.59
C ASN A 62 8.83 11.54 4.24
N PHE A 63 7.75 12.35 4.12
CA PHE A 63 7.52 13.27 3.01
C PHE A 63 7.57 12.55 1.65
N ILE A 64 6.67 11.60 1.45
CA ILE A 64 6.36 11.12 0.10
C ILE A 64 5.11 11.91 -0.33
N PRO A 65 5.28 13.08 -0.99
CA PRO A 65 4.14 13.79 -1.53
C PRO A 65 3.35 12.84 -2.44
N ASN A 66 2.03 12.86 -2.31
CA ASN A 66 1.11 12.11 -3.17
C ASN A 66 1.20 10.57 -3.05
N LEU A 67 1.58 10.04 -1.88
CA LEU A 67 1.41 8.62 -1.53
C LEU A 67 -0.02 8.35 -1.03
N GLU A 68 -0.79 7.57 -1.77
CA GLU A 68 -2.07 7.02 -1.31
C GLU A 68 -1.90 5.55 -0.91
N PHE A 69 -2.51 5.12 0.18
CA PHE A 69 -2.55 3.70 0.53
C PHE A 69 -3.88 3.31 1.17
N HIS A 70 -4.24 2.05 0.98
CA HIS A 70 -5.41 1.42 1.58
C HIS A 70 -4.99 0.14 2.29
N VAL A 71 -5.45 -0.04 3.53
CA VAL A 71 -5.16 -1.23 4.34
C VAL A 71 -6.46 -1.96 4.64
N PHE A 72 -6.52 -3.22 4.24
CA PHE A 72 -7.67 -4.11 4.41
C PHE A 72 -7.33 -5.19 5.42
N GLN A 73 -8.18 -5.36 6.43
CA GLN A 73 -8.04 -6.47 7.36
C GLN A 73 -8.61 -7.74 6.71
N LEU A 74 -7.78 -8.78 6.60
CA LEU A 74 -8.21 -10.10 6.16
C LEU A 74 -8.71 -10.90 7.37
N THR A 75 -9.98 -11.25 7.35
CA THR A 75 -10.58 -12.21 8.27
C THR A 75 -10.41 -13.63 7.72
N ASP A 76 -10.58 -14.66 8.54
CA ASP A 76 -10.41 -16.07 8.11
C ASP A 76 -11.37 -16.49 6.99
N LYS A 77 -12.39 -15.68 6.67
CA LYS A 77 -13.36 -15.90 5.58
C LYS A 77 -13.10 -15.06 4.33
N LEU A 78 -12.12 -14.14 4.37
CA LEU A 78 -11.86 -13.22 3.25
C LEU A 78 -11.02 -13.91 2.18
N ASP A 79 -11.60 -14.00 0.99
CA ASP A 79 -10.97 -14.56 -0.20
C ASP A 79 -9.81 -13.67 -0.65
N MET A 80 -8.59 -14.21 -0.60
CA MET A 80 -7.37 -13.50 -0.98
C MET A 80 -7.40 -13.04 -2.44
N GLU A 81 -7.98 -13.83 -3.34
CA GLU A 81 -8.09 -13.52 -4.76
C GLU A 81 -9.04 -12.35 -4.99
N ALA A 82 -10.18 -12.33 -4.29
CA ALA A 82 -11.14 -11.23 -4.36
C ALA A 82 -10.55 -9.91 -3.83
N ASN A 83 -9.81 -9.95 -2.72
CA ASN A 83 -9.16 -8.76 -2.16
C ASN A 83 -8.03 -8.24 -3.07
N LEU A 84 -7.25 -9.15 -3.66
CA LEU A 84 -6.20 -8.77 -4.61
C LEU A 84 -6.80 -8.13 -5.88
N LYS A 85 -7.90 -8.70 -6.41
CA LYS A 85 -8.63 -8.13 -7.54
C LYS A 85 -9.17 -6.73 -7.22
N TYR A 86 -9.69 -6.53 -6.03
CA TYR A 86 -10.16 -5.21 -5.58
C TYR A 86 -9.01 -4.20 -5.44
N CYS A 87 -7.88 -4.60 -4.84
CA CYS A 87 -6.68 -3.76 -4.75
C CYS A 87 -6.17 -3.34 -6.13
N ASN A 88 -6.06 -4.28 -7.08
CA ASN A 88 -5.60 -3.96 -8.43
C ASN A 88 -6.59 -3.02 -9.16
N ALA A 89 -7.90 -3.24 -9.02
CA ALA A 89 -8.91 -2.34 -9.60
C ALA A 89 -8.85 -0.92 -9.02
N LEU A 90 -8.54 -0.78 -7.72
CA LEU A 90 -8.30 0.54 -7.11
C LEU A 90 -7.06 1.22 -7.69
N LEU A 91 -5.95 0.49 -7.83
CA LEU A 91 -4.71 1.01 -8.42
C LEU A 91 -4.90 1.40 -9.89
N GLU A 92 -5.60 0.59 -10.67
CA GLU A 92 -5.94 0.88 -12.08
C GLU A 92 -6.82 2.13 -12.20
N ARG A 93 -7.83 2.28 -11.33
CA ARG A 93 -8.67 3.48 -11.31
C ARG A 93 -7.85 4.73 -11.02
N ASN A 94 -6.97 4.69 -10.02
CA ASN A 94 -6.12 5.82 -9.66
C ASN A 94 -5.14 6.17 -10.79
N ALA A 95 -4.59 5.16 -11.48
CA ALA A 95 -3.75 5.39 -12.67
C ALA A 95 -4.49 6.13 -13.79
N LEU A 96 -5.76 5.78 -14.05
CA LEU A 96 -6.58 6.45 -15.08
C LEU A 96 -6.95 7.89 -14.70
N HIS A 97 -7.11 8.20 -13.41
CA HIS A 97 -7.31 9.57 -12.95
C HIS A 97 -6.05 10.43 -13.15
N ARG A 98 -4.84 9.84 -13.04
CA ARG A 98 -3.58 10.55 -13.38
C ARG A 98 -3.55 10.98 -14.85
N ASP A 99 -3.97 10.13 -15.78
CA ASP A 99 -3.99 10.44 -17.22
C ASP A 99 -4.96 11.58 -17.55
N ALA A 100 -6.04 11.71 -16.77
CA ALA A 100 -6.99 12.81 -16.91
C ALA A 100 -6.43 14.13 -16.31
N ASP A 101 -5.80 14.08 -15.14
CA ASP A 101 -5.21 15.25 -14.47
C ASP A 101 -3.94 15.77 -15.17
N THR A 102 -3.20 14.90 -15.87
CA THR A 102 -2.06 15.31 -16.72
C THR A 102 -2.49 15.85 -18.08
N ALA A 103 -3.63 15.44 -18.63
CA ALA A 103 -4.13 15.96 -19.90
C ALA A 103 -4.68 17.40 -19.79
N ASP A 104 -5.07 17.84 -18.59
CA ASP A 104 -5.50 19.21 -18.29
C ASP A 104 -4.35 20.15 -17.85
N ARG A 105 -3.12 19.65 -17.75
CA ARG A 105 -1.88 20.43 -17.51
C ARG A 105 -1.12 20.70 -18.81
#